data_AF-A0A9N7N867-F1
#
_entry.id   AF-A0A9N7N867-F1
#
_cell.length_a   1.000
_cell.length_b   1.000
_cell.length_c   1.000
_cell.angle_alpha   90.00
_cell.angle_beta   90.00
_cell.angle_gamma   90.00
#
_symmetry.space_group_name_H-M   'P 1'
#
loop_
_entity.id
_entity.type
_entity.pdbx_description
1 polymer ?
#
loop_
_entity_poly.entity_id
_entity_poly.type
_entity_poly.pdbx_seq_one_letter_code
_entity_poly.pdbx_strand_id
1 'polypeptide(L)'
;MDHEIDFFFNKRSHGLKFVEFVGKVAPVRSRSDKQLVSHDSKSNNYNYKFTFSVEISPICREDLICLPPKVAAGLGNFGPLVICIKVSNSIALLDPFTLRQSFLDAEQYWRSSFKALLSSRQLVEYIVLDVEPVSGEVNIGGLKYVLADAQVARVSDFGKNDTIFNVRTHLGHLLNLGDYALGYDLYGANNNDIELDKYKGLVLPDVVLIKKSYEEKRQRKKGKPRSWKLKSLNMEVDNSARGVRDNAEKMDTEYEQFLRDLEENPDLRFNLSLYRNKEYQPSEMASMTDGEDLPSVPLDELLADLDFSDENVDDHDDGRDRQPDLPNDRRTDLRDKPDLCRDQPATIATNQRQPTIPATPRDTTNPT
;
A
#
# COMPACT_ATOMS: atom_id res chain seq x y z
N MET A 1 -19.71 13.95 -9.73
CA MET A 1 -18.83 12.76 -9.84
C MET A 1 -19.06 12.07 -8.52
N ASP A 2 -20.10 11.27 -8.50
CA ASP A 2 -20.74 10.82 -7.26
C ASP A 2 -20.29 9.37 -7.07
N HIS A 3 -19.02 9.20 -6.72
CA HIS A 3 -18.46 7.89 -6.35
C HIS A 3 -18.49 7.77 -4.84
N GLU A 4 -19.69 7.83 -4.27
CA GLU A 4 -19.94 7.57 -2.85
C GLU A 4 -20.33 6.09 -2.71
N ILE A 5 -19.74 5.42 -1.71
CA ILE A 5 -20.05 4.03 -1.39
C ILE A 5 -20.64 4.00 0.02
N ASP A 6 -21.86 3.49 0.14
CA ASP A 6 -22.55 3.36 1.41
C ASP A 6 -22.46 1.94 1.95
N PHE A 7 -22.05 1.82 3.21
CA PHE A 7 -22.03 0.55 3.95
C PHE A 7 -23.09 0.56 5.05
N PHE A 8 -24.01 -0.41 5.00
CA PHE A 8 -25.06 -0.56 5.99
C PHE A 8 -24.69 -1.63 7.04
N PHE A 9 -24.78 -1.25 8.32
CA PHE A 9 -24.47 -2.15 9.44
C PHE A 9 -25.65 -2.27 10.40
N ASN A 10 -25.98 -3.50 10.81
CA ASN A 10 -27.05 -3.77 11.77
C ASN A 10 -26.75 -3.23 13.18
N LYS A 11 -25.47 -3.22 13.59
CA LYS A 11 -25.05 -2.70 14.90
C LYS A 11 -24.08 -1.53 14.72
N ARG A 12 -24.25 -0.49 15.52
CA ARG A 12 -23.34 0.68 15.58
C ARG A 12 -21.88 0.28 15.81
N SER A 13 -21.64 -0.73 16.64
CA SER A 13 -20.29 -1.21 16.96
C SER A 13 -19.55 -1.74 15.73
N HIS A 14 -20.23 -2.38 14.78
CA HIS A 14 -19.62 -2.83 13.53
C HIS A 14 -19.22 -1.63 12.65
N GLY A 15 -20.11 -0.64 12.51
CA GLY A 15 -19.80 0.59 11.78
C GLY A 15 -18.62 1.37 12.37
N LEU A 16 -18.56 1.50 13.70
CA LEU A 16 -17.42 2.16 14.36
C LEU A 16 -16.09 1.42 14.12
N LYS A 17 -16.09 0.09 14.21
CA LYS A 17 -14.90 -0.71 13.91
C LYS A 17 -14.46 -0.56 12.46
N PHE A 18 -15.40 -0.45 11.53
CA PHE A 18 -15.10 -0.21 10.12
C PHE A 18 -14.46 1.17 9.91
N VAL A 19 -15.01 2.23 10.52
CA VAL A 19 -14.41 3.58 10.45
C VAL A 19 -13.00 3.59 11.04
N GLU A 20 -12.78 2.90 12.17
CA GLU A 20 -11.44 2.76 12.77
C GLU A 20 -10.48 2.00 11.85
N PHE A 21 -10.94 0.95 11.17
CA PHE A 21 -10.14 0.22 10.18
C PHE A 21 -9.74 1.13 9.02
N VAL A 22 -10.68 1.88 8.45
CA VAL A 22 -10.40 2.81 7.34
C VAL A 22 -9.34 3.84 7.74
N GLY A 23 -9.42 4.39 8.96
CA GLY A 23 -8.42 5.33 9.46
C GLY A 23 -7.02 4.74 9.71
N LYS A 24 -6.89 3.41 9.79
CA LYS A 24 -5.58 2.73 9.87
C LYS A 24 -4.94 2.53 8.49
N VAL A 25 -5.75 2.44 7.44
CA VAL A 25 -5.27 2.14 6.08
C VAL A 25 -5.15 3.37 5.20
N ALA A 26 -5.91 4.43 5.47
CA ALA A 26 -5.94 5.65 4.68
C ALA A 26 -6.03 6.91 5.56
N PRO A 27 -5.55 8.08 5.09
CA PRO A 27 -5.66 9.32 5.83
C PRO A 27 -7.07 9.89 5.62
N VAL A 28 -7.90 9.83 6.67
CA VAL A 28 -9.32 10.16 6.59
C VAL A 28 -9.76 11.25 7.57
N ARG A 29 -10.82 11.95 7.20
CA ARG A 29 -11.61 12.80 8.09
C ARG A 29 -12.97 12.14 8.28
N SER A 30 -13.37 11.88 9.52
CA SER A 30 -14.67 11.29 9.82
C SER A 30 -15.56 12.25 10.59
N ARG A 31 -16.87 12.19 10.30
CA ARG A 31 -17.93 12.88 11.01
C ARG A 31 -19.01 11.87 11.40
N SER A 32 -19.50 11.95 12.63
CA SER A 32 -20.59 11.09 13.12
C SER A 32 -21.83 11.92 13.43
N ASP A 33 -22.97 11.54 12.85
CA ASP A 33 -24.27 12.12 13.13
C ASP A 33 -25.22 11.03 13.67
N LYS A 34 -26.20 11.44 14.50
CA LYS A 34 -27.24 10.56 15.04
C LYS A 34 -28.62 11.17 14.83
N GLN A 35 -29.56 10.36 14.37
CA GLN A 35 -30.95 10.74 14.17
C GLN A 35 -31.83 9.89 15.09
N LEU A 36 -32.68 10.53 15.90
CA LEU A 36 -33.67 9.81 16.71
C LEU A 36 -34.79 9.30 15.78
N VAL A 37 -35.03 7.99 15.80
CA VAL A 37 -36.09 7.34 15.01
C VAL A 37 -37.33 7.15 15.87
N SER A 38 -37.17 6.63 17.09
CA SER A 38 -38.28 6.43 18.02
C SER A 38 -37.82 6.47 19.46
N HIS A 39 -38.75 6.76 20.37
CA HIS A 39 -38.52 6.74 21.81
C HIS A 39 -39.72 6.06 22.49
N ASP A 40 -39.45 5.09 23.36
CA ASP A 40 -40.47 4.49 24.22
C ASP A 40 -40.39 5.11 25.62
N SER A 41 -41.37 5.95 25.95
CA SER A 41 -41.45 6.66 27.22
C SER A 41 -41.68 5.74 28.43
N LYS A 42 -42.15 4.50 28.22
CA LYS A 42 -42.39 3.56 29.33
C LYS A 42 -41.12 2.83 29.75
N SER A 43 -40.28 2.47 28.78
CA SER A 43 -39.00 1.78 29.03
C SER A 43 -37.78 2.72 28.97
N ASN A 44 -37.98 4.00 28.65
CA ASN A 44 -36.94 5.01 28.43
C ASN A 44 -35.87 4.55 27.40
N ASN A 45 -36.30 3.78 26.40
CA ASN A 45 -35.46 3.28 25.31
C ASN A 45 -35.56 4.18 24.09
N TYR A 46 -34.42 4.49 23.48
CA TYR A 46 -34.31 5.36 22.32
C TYR A 46 -33.69 4.59 21.15
N ASN A 47 -34.37 4.57 20.02
CA ASN A 47 -33.87 4.01 18.78
C ASN A 47 -33.26 5.13 17.94
N TYR A 48 -31.96 5.05 17.72
CA TYR A 48 -31.21 6.01 16.90
C TYR A 48 -30.70 5.34 15.62
N LYS A 49 -30.80 6.07 14.51
CA LYS A 49 -30.03 5.78 13.29
C LYS A 49 -28.72 6.56 13.36
N PHE A 50 -27.59 5.88 13.17
CA PHE A 50 -26.27 6.47 13.19
C PHE A 50 -25.73 6.54 11.77
N THR A 51 -25.16 7.68 11.40
CA THR A 51 -24.52 7.90 10.10
C THR A 51 -23.07 8.32 10.34
N PHE A 52 -22.15 7.66 9.66
CA PHE A 52 -20.73 8.00 9.68
C PHE A 52 -20.32 8.44 8.28
N SER A 53 -19.95 9.70 8.12
CA SER A 53 -19.40 10.24 6.89
C SER A 53 -17.88 10.17 6.99
N VAL A 54 -17.24 9.42 6.10
CA VAL A 54 -15.78 9.29 6.05
C VAL A 54 -15.28 9.81 4.72
N GLU A 55 -14.40 10.81 4.78
CA GLU A 55 -13.77 11.43 3.61
C GLU A 55 -12.30 11.04 3.57
N ILE A 56 -11.87 10.45 2.45
CA ILE A 56 -10.49 10.04 2.21
C ILE A 56 -9.75 11.18 1.50
N SER A 57 -8.47 11.38 1.82
CA SER A 57 -7.64 12.34 1.10
C SER A 57 -7.65 12.05 -0.42
N PRO A 58 -7.84 13.07 -1.28
CA PRO A 58 -7.81 12.91 -2.74
C PRO A 58 -6.40 12.69 -3.31
N ILE A 59 -5.36 12.66 -2.49
CA ILE A 59 -3.97 12.44 -2.94
C ILE A 59 -3.75 10.95 -3.17
N CYS A 60 -3.33 10.60 -4.39
CA CYS A 60 -2.97 9.25 -4.76
C CYS A 60 -1.44 9.05 -4.72
N ARG A 61 -1.04 7.79 -4.74
CA ARG A 61 0.33 7.41 -5.03
C ARG A 61 0.72 7.87 -6.45
N GLU A 62 1.98 8.27 -6.62
CA GLU A 62 2.59 8.75 -7.87
C GLU A 62 2.07 10.11 -8.36
N ASP A 63 1.20 10.77 -7.60
CA ASP A 63 0.78 12.14 -7.90
C ASP A 63 1.92 13.14 -7.70
N LEU A 64 2.02 14.10 -8.62
CA LEU A 64 2.89 15.27 -8.48
C LEU A 64 2.12 16.35 -7.73
N ILE A 65 2.75 16.92 -6.71
CA ILE A 65 2.10 17.86 -5.80
C ILE A 65 2.95 19.13 -5.73
N CYS A 66 2.30 20.28 -5.88
CA CYS A 66 2.86 21.56 -5.48
C CYS A 66 2.39 21.85 -4.06
N LEU A 67 3.31 21.81 -3.08
CA LEU A 67 2.95 22.06 -1.70
C LEU A 67 2.59 23.53 -1.49
N PRO A 68 1.55 23.85 -0.69
CA PRO A 68 1.33 25.22 -0.29
C PRO A 68 2.54 25.78 0.49
N PRO A 69 2.94 27.05 0.31
CA PRO A 69 4.11 27.63 0.98
C PRO A 69 4.11 27.47 2.51
N LYS A 70 2.94 27.52 3.14
CA LYS A 70 2.78 27.31 4.58
C LYS A 70 3.14 25.88 5.02
N VAL A 71 2.73 24.89 4.23
CA VAL A 71 3.00 23.47 4.49
C VAL A 71 4.48 23.20 4.22
N ALA A 72 5.02 23.68 3.10
CA ALA A 72 6.43 23.57 2.75
C ALA A 72 7.35 24.14 3.86
N ALA A 73 7.03 25.34 4.37
CA ALA A 73 7.78 25.95 5.47
C ALA A 73 7.67 25.15 6.78
N GLY A 74 6.46 24.65 7.11
CA GLY A 74 6.24 23.81 8.30
C GLY A 74 6.99 22.48 8.27
N LEU A 75 7.24 21.94 7.07
CA LEU A 75 8.02 20.72 6.84
C LEU A 75 9.54 20.97 6.70
N GLY A 76 10.02 22.14 7.13
CA GLY A 76 11.45 22.48 7.09
C GLY A 76 11.93 22.85 5.69
N ASN A 77 11.18 23.73 5.01
CA ASN A 77 11.39 24.17 3.63
C ASN A 77 11.51 22.98 2.67
N PHE A 78 10.49 22.14 2.69
CA PHE A 78 10.38 20.96 1.83
C PHE A 78 9.57 21.29 0.57
N GLY A 79 10.06 20.91 -0.61
CA GLY A 79 9.44 21.25 -1.89
C GLY A 79 9.93 22.60 -2.46
N PRO A 80 9.20 23.18 -3.43
CA PRO A 80 7.74 23.14 -3.51
C PRO A 80 7.14 22.00 -4.34
N LEU A 81 7.90 21.39 -5.26
CA LEU A 81 7.45 20.23 -6.03
C LEU A 81 7.87 18.93 -5.36
N VAL A 82 6.90 18.06 -5.10
CA VAL A 82 7.10 16.78 -4.41
C VAL A 82 6.24 15.70 -5.05
N ILE A 83 6.65 14.45 -4.86
CA ILE A 83 5.95 13.26 -5.36
C ILE A 83 5.38 12.51 -4.16
N CYS A 84 4.14 12.04 -4.27
CA CYS A 84 3.59 11.12 -3.28
C CYS A 84 4.04 9.69 -3.55
N ILE A 85 4.88 9.12 -2.69
CA ILE A 85 5.44 7.77 -2.87
C ILE A 85 4.58 6.68 -2.21
N LYS A 86 3.90 7.01 -1.11
CA LYS A 86 3.10 6.06 -0.36
C LYS A 86 1.97 6.77 0.37
N VAL A 87 0.78 6.17 0.31
CA VAL A 87 -0.39 6.60 1.07
C VAL A 87 -0.80 5.42 1.97
N SER A 88 -0.72 5.62 3.28
CA SER A 88 -1.22 4.69 4.30
C SER A 88 -2.08 5.47 5.30
N ASN A 89 -1.93 5.27 6.61
CA ASN A 89 -2.42 6.20 7.63
C ASN A 89 -1.86 7.63 7.52
N SER A 90 -0.70 7.81 6.89
CA SER A 90 -0.08 9.09 6.58
C SER A 90 0.36 9.14 5.12
N ILE A 91 0.59 10.36 4.62
CA ILE A 91 1.02 10.60 3.24
C ILE A 91 2.54 10.78 3.27
N ALA A 92 3.27 9.89 2.60
CA ALA A 92 4.71 9.99 2.46
C ALA A 92 5.06 10.73 1.16
N LEU A 93 5.80 11.82 1.29
CA LEU A 93 6.21 12.69 0.21
C LEU A 93 7.73 12.60 0.01
N LEU A 94 8.15 12.61 -1.25
CA LEU A 94 9.56 12.61 -1.68
C LEU A 94 9.83 13.83 -2.55
N ASP A 95 10.93 14.53 -2.27
CA ASP A 95 11.46 15.53 -3.19
C ASP A 95 12.40 14.82 -4.19
N PRO A 96 12.07 14.78 -5.50
CA PRO A 96 12.87 14.09 -6.51
C PRO A 96 14.27 14.69 -6.71
N PHE A 97 14.49 15.94 -6.30
CA PHE A 97 15.75 16.66 -6.55
C PHE A 97 16.72 16.61 -5.36
N THR A 98 16.20 16.42 -4.15
CA THR A 98 17.04 16.40 -2.93
C THR A 98 17.02 15.04 -2.23
N LEU A 99 16.15 14.12 -2.66
CA LEU A 99 15.87 12.84 -2.00
C LEU A 99 15.41 12.98 -0.54
N ARG A 100 15.01 14.18 -0.11
CA ARG A 100 14.42 14.36 1.22
C ARG A 100 13.04 13.73 1.23
N GLN A 101 12.71 13.06 2.33
CA GLN A 101 11.36 12.53 2.57
C GLN A 101 10.70 13.32 3.70
N SER A 102 9.39 13.52 3.58
CA SER A 102 8.56 14.00 4.69
C SER A 102 7.29 13.16 4.80
N PHE A 103 6.74 13.10 6.01
CA PHE A 103 5.49 12.42 6.29
C PHE A 103 4.46 13.46 6.74
N LEU A 104 3.26 13.36 6.19
CA LEU A 104 2.15 14.24 6.51
C LEU A 104 1.00 13.41 7.09
N ASP A 105 0.69 13.65 8.35
CA ASP A 105 -0.41 12.96 9.03
C ASP A 105 -1.77 13.48 8.53
N ALA A 106 -2.82 12.66 8.69
CA ALA A 106 -4.17 13.03 8.29
C ALA A 106 -4.61 14.38 8.91
N GLU A 107 -4.33 14.62 10.19
CA GLU A 107 -4.70 15.87 10.85
C GLU A 107 -3.94 17.09 10.28
N GLN A 108 -2.67 16.92 9.93
CA GLN A 108 -1.87 17.97 9.29
C GLN A 108 -2.37 18.27 7.88
N TYR A 109 -2.71 17.24 7.10
CA TYR A 109 -3.29 17.38 5.77
C TYR A 109 -4.62 18.15 5.84
N TRP A 110 -5.56 17.76 6.70
CA TRP A 110 -6.88 18.39 6.77
C TRP A 110 -6.87 19.82 7.33
N ARG A 111 -5.82 20.23 8.06
CA ARG A 111 -5.62 21.63 8.49
C ARG A 111 -5.31 22.56 7.30
N SER A 112 -4.63 22.05 6.28
CA SER A 112 -4.25 22.79 5.08
C SER A 112 -4.34 21.89 3.86
N SER A 113 -5.56 21.48 3.51
CA SER A 113 -5.81 20.56 2.41
C SER A 113 -5.35 21.15 1.08
N PHE A 114 -4.71 20.33 0.26
CA PHE A 114 -4.27 20.67 -1.10
C PHE A 114 -4.58 19.51 -2.05
N LYS A 115 -4.54 19.78 -3.35
CA LYS A 115 -4.80 18.80 -4.42
C LYS A 115 -3.49 18.45 -5.12
N ALA A 116 -3.49 17.35 -5.86
CA ALA A 116 -2.41 17.01 -6.77
C ALA A 116 -2.36 18.04 -7.91
N LEU A 117 -1.15 18.43 -8.31
CA LEU A 117 -0.89 19.27 -9.47
C LEU A 117 -1.16 18.48 -10.76
N LEU A 118 -0.60 17.27 -10.83
CA LEU A 118 -0.85 16.30 -11.89
C LEU A 118 -1.14 14.94 -11.26
N SER A 119 -2.14 14.25 -11.80
CA SER A 119 -2.55 12.93 -11.34
C SER A 119 -1.80 11.85 -12.10
N SER A 120 -1.55 10.70 -11.46
CA SER A 120 -0.91 9.51 -12.06
C SER A 120 -1.49 9.05 -13.41
N ARG A 121 -2.73 9.43 -13.73
CA ARG A 121 -3.37 9.19 -15.04
C ARG A 121 -2.76 9.98 -16.20
N GLN A 122 -1.99 11.04 -15.93
CA GLN A 122 -1.39 11.93 -16.92
C GLN A 122 0.10 11.62 -17.17
N LEU A 123 0.59 10.47 -16.68
CA LEU A 123 1.96 10.03 -16.92
C LEU A 123 2.20 9.74 -18.42
N VAL A 124 3.33 10.21 -18.92
CA VAL A 124 3.80 10.02 -20.30
C VAL A 124 5.02 9.12 -20.29
N GLU A 125 5.15 8.28 -21.31
CA GLU A 125 6.30 7.41 -21.49
C GLU A 125 7.50 8.14 -22.12
N TYR A 126 8.65 7.94 -21.50
CA TYR A 126 9.96 8.42 -21.91
C TYR A 126 10.90 7.24 -22.14
N ILE A 127 11.77 7.36 -23.13
CA ILE A 127 12.91 6.48 -23.32
C ILE A 127 14.17 7.12 -22.73
N VAL A 128 14.93 6.34 -21.97
CA VAL A 128 16.16 6.77 -21.33
C VAL A 128 17.32 6.61 -22.31
N LEU A 129 17.98 7.71 -22.63
CA LEU A 129 19.12 7.75 -23.55
C LEU A 129 20.45 7.69 -22.80
N ASP A 130 20.54 8.36 -21.64
CA ASP A 130 21.72 8.39 -20.79
C ASP A 130 21.35 8.52 -19.30
N VAL A 131 22.17 7.96 -18.40
CA VAL A 131 22.01 8.08 -16.94
C VAL A 131 23.38 8.20 -16.27
N GLU A 132 23.62 9.32 -15.60
CA GLU A 132 24.83 9.57 -14.81
C GLU A 132 24.46 9.73 -13.32
N PRO A 133 24.84 8.79 -12.44
CA PRO A 133 24.59 8.91 -11.01
C PRO A 133 25.46 10.01 -10.39
N VAL A 134 24.82 10.96 -9.71
CA VAL A 134 25.44 12.15 -9.12
C VAL A 134 25.77 11.95 -7.64
N SER A 135 24.95 11.17 -6.93
CA SER A 135 25.10 10.92 -5.49
C SER A 135 25.28 9.44 -5.17
N GLY A 136 25.78 9.17 -3.96
CA GLY A 136 25.72 7.83 -3.39
C GLY A 136 24.29 7.36 -3.12
N GLU A 137 24.14 6.05 -2.92
CA GLU A 137 22.87 5.42 -2.58
C GLU A 137 22.34 5.91 -1.23
N VAL A 138 21.06 6.27 -1.20
CA VAL A 138 20.34 6.61 0.03
C VAL A 138 19.20 5.60 0.19
N ASN A 139 19.15 4.94 1.35
CA ASN A 139 18.08 4.02 1.68
C ASN A 139 17.05 4.72 2.58
N ILE A 140 15.83 4.83 2.09
CA ILE A 140 14.75 5.56 2.73
C ILE A 140 13.53 4.64 2.81
N GLY A 141 13.16 4.25 4.03
CA GLY A 141 11.98 3.40 4.25
C GLY A 141 12.08 2.01 3.62
N GLY A 142 13.29 1.48 3.43
CA GLY A 142 13.53 0.18 2.76
C GLY A 142 13.64 0.28 1.24
N LEU A 143 13.38 1.45 0.67
CA LEU A 143 13.55 1.73 -0.76
C LEU A 143 14.90 2.40 -0.99
N LYS A 144 15.58 1.96 -2.05
CA LYS A 144 16.84 2.57 -2.47
C LYS A 144 16.53 3.75 -3.39
N TYR A 145 17.26 4.84 -3.23
CA TYR A 145 17.20 5.98 -4.13
C TYR A 145 18.63 6.40 -4.46
N VAL A 146 18.83 6.81 -5.70
CA VAL A 146 20.09 7.37 -6.20
C VAL A 146 19.72 8.56 -7.05
N LEU A 147 20.32 9.70 -6.73
CA LEU A 147 20.16 10.90 -7.52
C LEU A 147 21.04 10.75 -8.76
N ALA A 148 20.42 10.85 -9.93
CA ALA A 148 21.11 10.79 -11.21
C ALA A 148 20.62 11.89 -12.13
N ASP A 149 21.50 12.37 -13.00
CA ASP A 149 21.15 13.22 -14.11
C ASP A 149 20.95 12.29 -15.33
N ALA A 150 19.76 12.35 -15.94
CA ALA A 150 19.35 11.47 -17.02
C ALA A 150 18.96 12.28 -18.26
N GLN A 151 19.30 11.75 -19.44
CA GLN A 151 18.84 12.27 -20.72
C GLN A 151 17.68 11.41 -21.20
N VAL A 152 16.53 12.04 -21.47
CA VAL A 152 15.32 11.34 -21.87
C VAL A 152 14.67 11.99 -23.08
N ALA A 153 13.99 11.17 -23.87
CA ALA A 153 13.13 11.63 -24.96
C ALA A 153 11.74 11.04 -24.80
N ARG A 154 10.69 11.75 -25.23
CA ARG A 154 9.33 11.19 -25.24
C ARG A 154 9.25 10.07 -26.27
N VAL A 155 8.61 8.97 -25.92
CA VAL A 155 8.45 7.84 -26.87
C VAL A 155 7.66 8.26 -28.12
N SER A 156 6.70 9.17 -27.97
CA SER A 156 5.91 9.72 -29.10
C SER A 156 6.74 10.56 -30.08
N ASP A 157 7.80 11.21 -29.59
CA ASP A 157 8.69 12.08 -30.36
C ASP A 157 9.90 11.31 -30.90
N PHE A 158 10.23 10.17 -30.30
CA PHE A 158 11.36 9.35 -30.70
C PHE A 158 11.28 8.90 -32.17
N GLY A 159 12.28 9.27 -32.96
CA GLY A 159 12.35 8.99 -34.39
C GLY A 159 11.54 9.94 -35.30
N LYS A 160 10.86 10.94 -34.71
CA LYS A 160 10.19 12.02 -35.45
C LYS A 160 10.82 13.38 -35.16
N ASN A 161 11.14 13.64 -33.90
CA ASN A 161 11.71 14.87 -33.38
C ASN A 161 12.96 14.53 -32.53
N ASP A 162 13.99 15.36 -32.60
CA ASP A 162 15.24 15.20 -31.83
C ASP A 162 15.21 15.96 -30.49
N THR A 163 14.03 16.09 -29.87
CA THR A 163 13.89 16.78 -28.58
C THR A 163 14.34 15.89 -27.44
N ILE A 164 15.44 16.28 -26.79
CA ILE A 164 16.02 15.59 -25.64
C ILE A 164 15.89 16.50 -24.42
N PHE A 165 15.46 15.92 -23.30
CA PHE A 165 15.34 16.60 -22.01
C PHE A 165 16.40 16.09 -21.05
N ASN A 166 17.06 17.01 -20.36
CA ASN A 166 17.99 16.70 -19.28
C ASN A 166 17.25 16.83 -17.95
N VAL A 167 17.19 15.75 -17.19
CA VAL A 167 16.34 15.64 -15.99
C VAL A 167 17.13 15.08 -14.83
N ARG A 168 16.98 15.68 -13.67
CA ARG A 168 17.45 15.11 -12.40
C ARG A 168 16.39 14.19 -11.82
N THR A 169 16.76 12.94 -11.54
CA THR A 169 15.84 11.88 -11.11
C THR A 169 16.32 11.17 -9.85
N HIS A 170 15.35 10.65 -9.08
CA HIS A 170 15.58 9.82 -7.90
C HIS A 170 15.70 8.31 -8.24
N LEU A 171 15.47 7.95 -9.50
CA LEU A 171 15.44 6.58 -10.02
C LEU A 171 16.81 6.12 -10.56
N GLY A 172 17.92 6.77 -10.18
CA GLY A 172 19.25 6.47 -10.73
C GLY A 172 19.74 5.04 -10.51
N HIS A 173 19.21 4.34 -9.51
CA HIS A 173 19.53 2.95 -9.23
C HIS A 173 18.74 1.95 -10.08
N LEU A 174 17.64 2.40 -10.71
CA LEU A 174 16.66 1.55 -11.37
C LEU A 174 16.70 1.69 -12.89
N LEU A 175 17.05 2.89 -13.38
CA LEU A 175 17.09 3.22 -14.79
C LEU A 175 18.45 2.90 -15.39
N ASN A 176 18.44 2.18 -16.52
CA ASN A 176 19.58 1.97 -17.39
C ASN A 176 19.32 2.57 -18.78
N LEU A 177 20.37 2.63 -19.59
CA LEU A 177 20.31 3.04 -20.99
C LEU A 177 19.32 2.17 -21.77
N GLY A 178 18.41 2.79 -22.52
CA GLY A 178 17.38 2.11 -23.31
C GLY A 178 16.16 1.63 -22.53
N ASP A 179 16.10 1.86 -21.21
CA ASP A 179 14.89 1.60 -20.44
C ASP A 179 13.80 2.64 -20.72
N TYR A 180 12.56 2.27 -20.40
CA TYR A 180 11.41 3.17 -20.44
C TYR A 180 11.08 3.66 -19.03
N ALA A 181 10.66 4.91 -18.92
CA ALA A 181 10.23 5.52 -17.67
C ALA A 181 8.91 6.29 -17.89
N LEU A 182 8.06 6.30 -16.87
CA LEU A 182 6.88 7.13 -16.82
C LEU A 182 7.20 8.42 -16.05
N GLY A 183 6.81 9.55 -16.61
CA GLY A 183 7.04 10.86 -16.02
C GLY A 183 5.98 11.88 -16.42
N TYR A 184 5.95 12.99 -15.68
CA TYR A 184 5.13 14.13 -16.02
C TYR A 184 5.86 15.05 -16.99
N ASP A 185 5.16 15.46 -18.04
CA ASP A 185 5.59 16.47 -18.98
C ASP A 185 5.13 17.85 -18.51
N LEU A 186 6.03 18.65 -17.96
CA LEU A 186 5.73 20.01 -17.51
C LEU A 186 6.07 21.06 -18.57
N TYR A 187 6.90 20.69 -19.55
CA TYR A 187 7.24 21.56 -20.69
C TYR A 187 6.02 21.85 -21.56
N GLY A 188 5.20 20.83 -21.84
CA GLY A 188 3.98 20.97 -22.64
C GLY A 188 2.70 21.28 -21.86
N ALA A 189 2.70 21.11 -20.54
CA ALA A 189 1.49 21.20 -19.73
C ALA A 189 1.14 22.64 -19.35
N ASN A 190 -0.11 23.04 -19.63
CA ASN A 190 -0.68 24.28 -19.09
C ASN A 190 -1.14 24.04 -17.64
N ASN A 191 -0.22 24.21 -16.69
CA ASN A 191 -0.48 24.03 -15.28
C ASN A 191 -1.12 25.30 -14.69
N ASN A 192 -2.45 25.41 -14.76
CA ASN A 192 -3.20 26.48 -14.09
C ASN A 192 -3.53 26.07 -12.65
N ASP A 193 -2.54 26.14 -11.76
CA ASP A 193 -2.69 25.78 -10.35
C ASP A 193 -2.45 26.97 -9.41
N ILE A 194 -3.37 27.16 -8.46
CA ILE A 194 -3.38 28.28 -7.52
C ILE A 194 -2.19 28.22 -6.55
N GLU A 195 -1.71 27.02 -6.20
CA GLU A 195 -0.52 26.88 -5.34
C GLU A 195 0.75 27.25 -6.10
N LEU A 196 0.82 26.94 -7.39
CA LEU A 196 1.95 27.31 -8.24
C LEU A 196 2.10 28.84 -8.35
N ASP A 197 0.99 29.56 -8.55
CA ASP A 197 0.95 31.02 -8.63
C ASP A 197 1.44 31.72 -7.35
N LYS A 198 1.37 31.05 -6.19
CA LYS A 198 1.86 31.61 -4.92
C LYS A 198 3.38 31.65 -4.85
N TYR A 199 4.08 30.83 -5.66
CA TYR A 199 5.53 30.84 -5.72
C TYR A 199 6.02 31.83 -6.76
N LYS A 200 6.50 32.98 -6.29
CA LYS A 200 7.13 33.99 -7.17
C LYS A 200 8.49 33.48 -7.66
N GLY A 201 8.63 33.27 -8.96
CA GLY A 201 9.91 32.92 -9.60
C GLY A 201 10.32 31.46 -9.45
N LEU A 202 9.37 30.55 -9.20
CA LEU A 202 9.65 29.12 -9.24
C LEU A 202 9.96 28.70 -10.68
N VAL A 203 11.17 28.18 -10.89
CA VAL A 203 11.55 27.54 -12.16
C VAL A 203 11.08 26.10 -12.09
N LEU A 204 10.12 25.76 -12.94
CA LEU A 204 9.65 24.38 -13.07
C LEU A 204 10.65 23.57 -13.88
N PRO A 205 10.91 22.31 -13.49
CA PRO A 205 11.61 21.35 -14.34
C PRO A 205 10.75 21.04 -15.57
N ASP A 206 11.38 20.74 -16.71
CA ASP A 206 10.65 20.41 -17.94
C ASP A 206 9.96 19.04 -17.84
N VAL A 207 10.60 18.09 -17.16
CA VAL A 207 10.12 16.71 -17.02
C VAL A 207 10.45 16.21 -15.61
N VAL A 208 9.54 15.43 -15.02
CA VAL A 208 9.77 14.75 -13.73
C VAL A 208 9.49 13.27 -13.91
N LEU A 209 10.51 12.43 -13.81
CA LEU A 209 10.37 10.97 -13.86
C LEU A 209 9.85 10.44 -12.53
N ILE A 210 8.89 9.51 -12.60
CA ILE A 210 8.15 9.00 -11.44
C ILE A 210 8.43 7.51 -11.20
N LYS A 211 8.36 6.69 -12.25
CA LYS A 211 8.67 5.25 -12.16
C LYS A 211 9.24 4.68 -13.44
N LYS A 212 9.92 3.55 -13.35
CA LYS A 212 10.32 2.76 -14.53
C LYS A 212 9.08 2.10 -15.16
N SER A 213 8.99 2.12 -16.49
CA SER A 213 7.96 1.41 -17.24
C SER A 213 8.52 0.05 -17.70
N TYR A 214 7.70 -0.97 -17.56
CA TYR A 214 7.98 -2.33 -18.03
C TYR A 214 7.06 -2.76 -19.16
N GLU A 215 6.30 -1.84 -19.75
CA GLU A 215 5.22 -2.14 -20.69
C GLU A 215 5.72 -2.88 -21.93
N GLU A 216 6.85 -2.49 -22.51
CA GLU A 216 7.43 -3.18 -23.68
C GLU A 216 7.72 -4.66 -23.38
N LYS A 217 8.33 -4.95 -22.23
CA LYS A 217 8.64 -6.32 -21.79
C LYS A 217 7.36 -7.09 -21.47
N ARG A 218 6.34 -6.42 -20.94
CA ARG A 218 5.03 -7.00 -20.61
C ARG A 218 4.22 -7.36 -21.86
N GLN A 219 4.26 -6.54 -22.91
CA GLN A 219 3.60 -6.84 -24.18
C GLN A 219 4.13 -8.13 -24.83
N ARG A 220 5.43 -8.40 -24.69
CA ARG A 220 6.05 -9.67 -25.16
C ARG A 220 5.53 -10.90 -24.42
N LYS A 221 4.99 -10.74 -23.21
CA LYS A 221 4.44 -11.82 -22.37
C LYS A 221 2.91 -11.84 -22.28
N LYS A 222 2.22 -11.02 -23.09
CA LYS A 222 0.76 -10.91 -23.08
C LYS A 222 0.10 -12.27 -23.34
N GLY A 223 -0.86 -12.64 -22.48
CA GLY A 223 -1.62 -13.90 -22.60
C GLY A 223 -1.12 -15.05 -21.73
N LYS A 224 -0.02 -14.90 -20.98
CA LYS A 224 0.39 -15.89 -19.98
C LYS A 224 -0.38 -15.68 -18.67
N PRO A 225 -0.94 -16.73 -18.05
CA PRO A 225 -1.61 -16.61 -16.75
C PRO A 225 -0.60 -16.28 -15.65
N ARG A 226 -1.03 -15.50 -14.64
CA ARG A 226 -0.22 -15.21 -13.44
C ARG A 226 -0.21 -16.43 -12.51
N SER A 227 0.87 -16.59 -11.76
CA SER A 227 1.04 -17.68 -10.77
C SER A 227 0.16 -17.52 -9.52
N TRP A 228 -0.51 -16.38 -9.38
CA TRP A 228 -1.32 -16.01 -8.22
C TRP A 228 -2.66 -15.37 -8.62
N LYS A 229 -3.61 -15.35 -7.69
CA LYS A 229 -4.94 -14.73 -7.83
C LYS A 229 -5.39 -14.08 -6.52
N LEU A 230 -6.31 -13.11 -6.63
CA LEU A 230 -7.02 -12.51 -5.49
C LEU A 230 -8.42 -13.08 -5.35
N LYS A 231 -8.98 -13.02 -4.15
CA LYS A 231 -10.40 -13.28 -3.90
C LYS A 231 -11.17 -11.97 -3.94
N SER A 232 -12.21 -11.90 -4.76
CA SER A 232 -13.14 -10.79 -4.79
C SER A 232 -14.36 -11.08 -3.90
N LEU A 233 -14.95 -10.02 -3.34
CA LEU A 233 -16.26 -10.10 -2.70
C LEU A 233 -17.34 -9.87 -3.76
N ASN A 234 -18.47 -10.58 -3.65
CA ASN A 234 -19.60 -10.34 -4.53
C ASN A 234 -20.15 -8.92 -4.26
N MET A 235 -20.12 -8.08 -5.28
CA MET A 235 -20.74 -6.75 -5.26
C MET A 235 -22.12 -6.85 -5.90
N GLU A 236 -23.16 -6.38 -5.22
CA GLU A 236 -24.48 -6.20 -5.82
C GLU A 236 -24.44 -4.93 -6.69
N VAL A 237 -24.30 -5.11 -8.00
CA VAL A 237 -24.31 -4.00 -8.95
C VAL A 237 -25.74 -3.82 -9.45
N ASP A 238 -26.33 -2.65 -9.21
CA ASP A 238 -27.62 -2.29 -9.79
C ASP A 238 -27.50 -2.20 -11.32
N ASN A 239 -27.95 -3.26 -12.02
CA ASN A 239 -27.88 -3.43 -13.46
C ASN A 239 -28.83 -2.50 -14.27
N SER A 240 -29.31 -1.42 -13.69
CA SER A 240 -30.39 -0.59 -14.24
C SER A 240 -29.93 0.58 -15.15
N ALA A 241 -28.61 0.80 -15.32
CA ALA A 241 -28.10 1.93 -16.10
C ALA A 241 -27.49 1.52 -17.46
N ARG A 242 -27.86 2.22 -18.55
CA ARG A 242 -27.46 1.99 -19.96
C ARG A 242 -25.95 2.20 -20.30
N GLY A 243 -25.04 2.10 -19.33
CA GLY A 243 -23.58 2.28 -19.49
C GLY A 243 -22.71 1.10 -19.07
N VAL A 244 -23.30 -0.08 -18.82
CA VAL A 244 -22.62 -1.23 -18.19
C VAL A 244 -21.40 -1.73 -18.96
N ARG A 245 -21.43 -1.72 -20.30
CA ARG A 245 -20.36 -2.33 -21.12
C ARG A 245 -19.06 -1.52 -21.11
N ASP A 246 -19.17 -0.21 -21.32
CA ASP A 246 -18.01 0.71 -21.24
C ASP A 246 -17.47 0.80 -19.80
N ASN A 247 -18.34 0.62 -18.80
CA ASN A 247 -17.89 0.59 -17.41
C ASN A 247 -17.17 -0.72 -17.08
N ALA A 248 -17.62 -1.86 -17.61
CA ALA A 248 -16.97 -3.15 -17.40
C ALA A 248 -15.56 -3.19 -18.00
N GLU A 249 -15.37 -2.72 -19.24
CA GLU A 249 -14.04 -2.70 -19.88
C GLU A 249 -13.05 -1.78 -19.14
N LYS A 250 -13.54 -0.66 -18.61
CA LYS A 250 -12.74 0.23 -17.75
C LYS A 250 -12.37 -0.45 -16.44
N MET A 251 -13.32 -1.13 -15.79
CA MET A 251 -13.07 -1.86 -14.55
C MET A 251 -12.06 -2.99 -14.75
N ASP A 252 -12.14 -3.72 -15.86
CA ASP A 252 -11.17 -4.77 -16.20
C ASP A 252 -9.77 -4.19 -16.41
N THR A 253 -9.68 -3.03 -17.09
CA THR A 253 -8.41 -2.33 -17.33
C THR A 253 -7.79 -1.80 -16.03
N GLU A 254 -8.60 -1.18 -15.17
CA GLU A 254 -8.19 -0.69 -13.85
C GLU A 254 -7.78 -1.85 -12.92
N TYR A 255 -8.51 -2.97 -12.97
CA TYR A 255 -8.18 -4.17 -12.21
C TYR A 255 -6.85 -4.80 -12.67
N GLU A 256 -6.63 -4.94 -13.98
CA GLU A 256 -5.35 -5.41 -14.50
C GLU A 256 -4.20 -4.48 -14.09
N GLN A 257 -4.39 -3.16 -14.15
CA GLN A 257 -3.42 -2.18 -13.66
C GLN A 257 -3.11 -2.36 -12.18
N PHE A 258 -4.12 -2.53 -11.34
CA PHE A 258 -3.95 -2.82 -9.92
C PHE A 258 -3.11 -4.10 -9.70
N LEU A 259 -3.41 -5.18 -10.43
CA LEU A 259 -2.61 -6.40 -10.33
C LEU A 259 -1.15 -6.17 -10.77
N ARG A 260 -0.88 -5.28 -11.73
CA ARG A 260 0.50 -4.90 -12.12
C ARG A 260 1.21 -4.15 -11.00
N ASP A 261 0.52 -3.21 -10.36
CA ASP A 261 1.10 -2.44 -9.25
C ASP A 261 1.48 -3.36 -8.08
N LEU A 262 0.73 -4.45 -7.85
CA LEU A 262 1.08 -5.49 -6.88
C LEU A 262 2.36 -6.25 -7.26
N GLU A 263 2.58 -6.55 -8.53
CA GLU A 263 3.84 -7.19 -8.97
C GLU A 263 5.03 -6.26 -8.79
N GLU A 264 4.85 -4.96 -9.01
CA GLU A 264 5.91 -3.96 -8.97
C GLU A 264 6.26 -3.54 -7.53
N ASN A 265 5.30 -3.52 -6.62
CA ASN A 265 5.48 -2.96 -5.29
C ASN A 265 5.19 -3.95 -4.15
N PRO A 266 6.21 -4.39 -3.40
CA PRO A 266 6.00 -5.27 -2.24
C PRO A 266 5.15 -4.60 -1.15
N ASP A 267 5.25 -3.27 -1.00
CA ASP A 267 4.48 -2.50 -0.03
C ASP A 267 2.96 -2.59 -0.22
N LEU A 268 2.49 -2.76 -1.45
CA LEU A 268 1.06 -2.92 -1.75
C LEU A 268 0.55 -4.33 -1.39
N ARG A 269 1.46 -5.31 -1.25
CA ARG A 269 1.14 -6.70 -0.91
C ARG A 269 0.98 -6.91 0.60
N PHE A 270 1.56 -6.03 1.42
CA PHE A 270 1.68 -6.22 2.87
C PHE A 270 0.34 -6.52 3.59
N ASN A 271 -0.79 -6.04 3.05
CA ASN A 271 -2.12 -6.27 3.61
C ASN A 271 -3.06 -7.07 2.69
N LEU A 272 -2.53 -7.77 1.67
CA LEU A 272 -3.32 -8.53 0.71
C LEU A 272 -3.04 -10.02 0.81
N SER A 273 -4.10 -10.81 0.83
CA SER A 273 -4.01 -12.27 0.76
C SER A 273 -3.90 -12.72 -0.69
N LEU A 274 -2.69 -13.13 -1.10
CA LEU A 274 -2.39 -13.65 -2.43
C LEU A 274 -2.51 -15.18 -2.40
N TYR A 275 -3.27 -15.76 -3.33
CA TYR A 275 -3.49 -17.20 -3.40
C TYR A 275 -2.81 -17.78 -4.63
N ARG A 276 -2.32 -19.01 -4.53
CA ARG A 276 -1.72 -19.71 -5.68
C ARG A 276 -2.78 -19.99 -6.76
N ASN A 277 -2.42 -19.74 -8.01
CA ASN A 277 -3.26 -20.09 -9.15
C ASN A 277 -3.05 -21.56 -9.55
N LYS A 278 -4.12 -22.37 -9.51
CA LYS A 278 -4.08 -23.81 -9.89
C LYS A 278 -3.91 -24.00 -11.40
N GLU A 279 -4.31 -23.02 -12.22
CA GLU A 279 -4.23 -23.08 -13.69
C GLU A 279 -2.85 -22.70 -14.23
N TYR A 280 -1.96 -22.19 -13.37
CA TYR A 280 -0.60 -21.83 -13.76
C TYR A 280 0.27 -23.08 -13.93
N GLN A 281 0.63 -23.40 -15.17
CA GLN A 281 1.64 -24.42 -15.48
C GLN A 281 3.01 -23.75 -15.66
N PRO A 282 4.00 -24.04 -14.80
CA PRO A 282 5.37 -23.57 -15.00
C PRO A 282 5.96 -24.27 -16.23
N SER A 283 5.99 -23.60 -17.38
CA SER A 283 6.69 -24.14 -18.55
C SER A 283 8.20 -24.07 -18.30
N GLU A 284 8.92 -25.21 -18.36
CA GLU A 284 10.38 -25.31 -18.19
C GLU A 284 11.17 -24.40 -19.16
N MET A 285 10.56 -24.00 -20.28
CA MET A 285 11.15 -23.09 -21.27
C MET A 285 11.15 -21.60 -20.84
N ALA A 286 10.35 -21.26 -19.81
CA ALA A 286 10.29 -19.91 -19.26
C ALA A 286 11.36 -19.61 -18.21
N SER A 287 12.18 -20.57 -17.79
CA SER A 287 13.27 -20.28 -16.84
C SER A 287 14.60 -19.94 -17.52
N MET A 288 14.78 -20.32 -18.79
CA MET A 288 16.07 -20.20 -19.51
C MET A 288 16.20 -18.93 -20.37
N THR A 289 15.11 -18.17 -20.56
CA THR A 289 15.09 -16.90 -21.33
C THR A 289 14.62 -15.70 -20.48
N ASP A 290 14.25 -15.94 -19.21
CA ASP A 290 13.49 -15.03 -18.36
C ASP A 290 14.26 -14.52 -17.14
N GLY A 291 15.59 -14.51 -17.25
CA GLY A 291 16.47 -13.95 -16.24
C GLY A 291 16.30 -12.43 -16.17
N GLU A 292 15.74 -11.97 -15.05
CA GLU A 292 16.10 -10.75 -14.31
C GLU A 292 15.32 -9.43 -14.52
N ASP A 293 14.35 -9.30 -15.42
CA ASP A 293 13.97 -7.94 -15.84
C ASP A 293 12.51 -7.49 -15.61
N LEU A 294 11.65 -8.33 -15.03
CA LEU A 294 10.28 -7.97 -14.69
C LEU A 294 9.98 -8.20 -13.21
N PRO A 295 9.45 -7.20 -12.48
CA PRO A 295 8.96 -7.40 -11.12
C PRO A 295 7.92 -8.52 -11.07
N SER A 296 8.04 -9.41 -10.10
CA SER A 296 7.10 -10.52 -9.88
C SER A 296 6.85 -10.75 -8.40
N VAL A 297 5.76 -11.44 -8.07
CA VAL A 297 5.43 -11.84 -6.70
C VAL A 297 6.21 -13.10 -6.36
N PRO A 298 7.06 -13.08 -5.30
CA PRO A 298 7.74 -14.27 -4.81
C PRO A 298 6.75 -15.38 -4.45
N LEU A 299 7.08 -16.61 -4.81
CA LEU A 299 6.21 -17.76 -4.54
C LEU A 299 5.99 -18.01 -3.04
N ASP A 300 6.94 -17.61 -2.20
CA ASP A 300 6.89 -17.75 -0.74
C ASP A 300 5.80 -16.88 -0.09
N GLU A 301 5.32 -15.83 -0.79
CA GLU A 301 4.24 -14.96 -0.31
C GLU A 301 2.83 -15.56 -0.59
N LEU A 302 2.74 -16.65 -1.36
CA LEU A 302 1.46 -17.20 -1.81
C LEU A 302 0.86 -18.19 -0.80
N LEU A 303 -0.40 -17.95 -0.43
CA LEU A 303 -1.19 -18.87 0.39
C LEU A 303 -1.69 -20.05 -0.45
N ALA A 304 -1.70 -21.24 0.17
CA ALA A 304 -2.40 -22.39 -0.38
C ALA A 304 -3.91 -22.16 -0.32
N ASP A 305 -4.60 -22.42 -1.44
CA ASP A 305 -6.07 -22.41 -1.46
C ASP A 305 -6.57 -23.62 -0.65
N LEU A 306 -7.00 -23.39 0.59
CA LEU A 306 -7.77 -24.37 1.37
C LEU A 306 -9.22 -24.32 0.87
N ASP A 307 -9.58 -25.22 -0.04
CA ASP A 307 -10.98 -25.52 -0.37
C ASP A 307 -11.59 -26.31 0.78
N PHE A 308 -12.45 -25.67 1.58
CA PHE A 308 -13.24 -26.35 2.62
C PHE A 308 -14.60 -26.88 2.09
N SER A 309 -14.73 -27.03 0.77
CA SER A 309 -16.01 -27.40 0.14
C SER A 309 -16.18 -28.90 -0.10
N ASP A 310 -15.43 -29.78 0.56
CA ASP A 310 -15.62 -31.23 0.40
C ASP A 310 -15.18 -32.03 1.65
N GLU A 311 -15.88 -31.82 2.76
CA GLU A 311 -16.14 -32.89 3.73
C GLU A 311 -17.62 -32.79 4.13
N ASN A 312 -18.50 -33.23 3.22
CA ASN A 312 -19.80 -33.72 3.64
C ASN A 312 -19.54 -34.92 4.55
N VAL A 313 -19.60 -34.70 5.86
CA VAL A 313 -19.67 -35.77 6.84
C VAL A 313 -21.03 -36.43 6.64
N ASP A 314 -21.06 -37.46 5.80
CA ASP A 314 -22.21 -38.37 5.73
C ASP A 314 -22.29 -39.11 7.07
N ASP A 315 -23.11 -38.56 7.97
CA ASP A 315 -23.63 -39.26 9.15
C ASP A 315 -24.51 -40.43 8.66
N HIS A 316 -23.89 -41.59 8.45
CA HIS A 316 -24.59 -42.87 8.41
C HIS A 316 -24.32 -43.66 9.69
N ASP A 317 -25.30 -43.55 10.59
CA ASP A 317 -25.43 -44.29 11.83
C ASP A 317 -26.06 -45.69 11.60
N ASP A 318 -25.42 -46.66 12.25
CA ASP A 318 -25.85 -47.97 12.75
C ASP A 318 -26.37 -49.14 11.85
N GLY A 319 -25.67 -50.29 12.00
CA GLY A 319 -26.19 -51.59 11.55
C GLY A 319 -25.30 -52.84 11.68
N ARG A 320 -24.97 -53.25 12.91
CA ARG A 320 -24.75 -54.65 13.40
C ARG A 320 -23.47 -55.46 13.04
N ASP A 321 -22.79 -55.84 14.13
CA ASP A 321 -22.20 -57.15 14.50
C ASP A 321 -21.30 -57.90 13.51
N ARG A 322 -20.01 -58.02 13.86
CA ARG A 322 -19.28 -59.31 13.97
C ARG A 322 -17.89 -59.14 14.59
N GLN A 323 -17.71 -59.82 15.71
CA GLN A 323 -16.47 -60.05 16.47
C GLN A 323 -15.43 -60.83 15.65
N PRO A 324 -14.12 -60.68 15.94
CA PRO A 324 -13.41 -61.86 16.42
C PRO A 324 -12.31 -61.59 17.47
N ASP A 325 -12.39 -62.38 18.54
CA ASP A 325 -11.35 -63.16 19.21
C ASP A 325 -9.92 -62.61 19.43
N LEU A 326 -9.61 -62.43 20.73
CA LEU A 326 -8.25 -62.41 21.30
C LEU A 326 -7.64 -63.81 21.35
N PRO A 327 -6.30 -63.90 21.42
CA PRO A 327 -5.69 -64.85 22.34
C PRO A 327 -4.68 -64.20 23.30
N ASN A 328 -5.05 -64.24 24.58
CA ASN A 328 -4.28 -64.56 25.79
C ASN A 328 -2.80 -65.00 25.61
N ASP A 329 -1.86 -64.37 26.34
CA ASP A 329 -1.45 -64.76 27.71
C ASP A 329 0.02 -64.39 28.06
N ARG A 330 0.24 -64.09 29.35
CA ARG A 330 1.51 -64.10 30.16
C ARG A 330 2.47 -62.90 30.04
N ARG A 331 2.97 -62.29 31.13
CA ARG A 331 2.92 -62.56 32.58
C ARG A 331 3.37 -61.29 33.34
N THR A 332 2.62 -60.95 34.40
CA THR A 332 3.01 -60.55 35.79
C THR A 332 4.38 -59.86 36.01
N ASP A 333 4.49 -58.73 36.72
CA ASP A 333 4.20 -58.58 38.15
C ASP A 333 3.84 -57.14 38.60
N LEU A 334 2.92 -57.09 39.57
CA LEU A 334 2.52 -55.94 40.39
C LEU A 334 3.20 -56.02 41.77
N ARG A 335 3.52 -54.85 42.35
CA ARG A 335 3.55 -54.44 43.78
C ARG A 335 4.48 -53.21 43.89
N ASP A 336 4.23 -52.12 44.61
CA ASP A 336 3.23 -51.74 45.60
C ASP A 336 3.15 -50.19 45.64
N LYS A 337 2.03 -49.66 46.17
CA LYS A 337 1.72 -48.23 46.39
C LYS A 337 2.55 -47.62 47.56
N PRO A 338 2.13 -46.46 48.13
CA PRO A 338 2.34 -45.06 47.74
C PRO A 338 3.21 -44.32 48.80
N ASP A 339 3.53 -43.02 48.64
CA ASP A 339 3.64 -42.14 49.82
C ASP A 339 3.64 -40.64 49.49
N LEU A 340 2.91 -39.90 50.33
CA LEU A 340 2.87 -38.44 50.42
C LEU A 340 4.10 -37.90 51.16
N CYS A 341 4.67 -36.78 50.71
CA CYS A 341 5.07 -35.60 51.51
C CYS A 341 5.58 -34.50 50.56
N ARG A 342 4.93 -33.32 50.53
CA ARG A 342 5.40 -32.05 51.14
C ARG A 342 6.85 -31.68 50.79
N ASP A 343 7.02 -30.60 50.03
CA ASP A 343 7.74 -29.39 50.48
C ASP A 343 7.61 -28.22 49.48
N GLN A 344 7.30 -27.04 50.04
CA GLN A 344 7.59 -25.69 49.53
C GLN A 344 8.86 -25.19 50.27
N PRO A 345 9.38 -23.95 50.07
CA PRO A 345 9.49 -23.07 48.89
C PRO A 345 10.93 -22.53 48.72
N ALA A 346 11.25 -21.79 47.65
CA ALA A 346 12.33 -20.78 47.69
C ALA A 346 12.22 -19.71 46.60
N THR A 347 12.13 -18.47 47.08
CA THR A 347 12.16 -17.17 46.38
C THR A 347 13.58 -16.62 46.36
N ILE A 348 14.14 -16.21 45.21
CA ILE A 348 15.27 -15.23 45.09
C ILE A 348 15.16 -14.53 43.73
N ALA A 349 14.60 -13.32 43.66
CA ALA A 349 15.27 -12.00 43.71
C ALA A 349 15.82 -11.50 42.35
N THR A 350 15.07 -10.59 41.74
CA THR A 350 15.43 -9.74 40.60
C THR A 350 16.18 -8.51 41.13
N ASN A 351 17.37 -8.21 40.60
CA ASN A 351 18.13 -7.02 40.95
C ASN A 351 18.31 -6.15 39.70
N GLN A 352 17.52 -5.09 39.58
CA GLN A 352 17.70 -4.02 38.60
C GLN A 352 18.64 -2.96 39.20
N ARG A 353 19.72 -2.62 38.50
CA ARG A 353 20.51 -1.41 38.76
C ARG A 353 20.43 -0.49 37.55
N GLN A 354 19.82 0.67 37.74
CA GLN A 354 19.99 1.85 36.89
C GLN A 354 21.34 2.53 37.21
N PRO A 355 22.05 3.10 36.23
CA PRO A 355 23.13 4.03 36.50
C PRO A 355 22.63 5.48 36.45
N THR A 356 22.88 6.19 37.54
CA THR A 356 22.73 7.64 37.73
C THR A 356 23.86 8.40 37.03
N ILE A 357 23.51 9.46 36.30
CA ILE A 357 24.43 10.41 35.65
C ILE A 357 24.72 11.56 36.63
N PRO A 358 25.99 12.01 36.80
CA PRO A 358 26.32 13.13 37.69
C PRO A 358 26.12 14.49 37.01
N ALA A 359 25.64 15.45 37.79
CA ALA A 359 25.36 16.83 37.40
C ALA A 359 26.62 17.67 37.17
N THR A 360 26.60 18.50 36.12
CA THR A 360 27.59 19.56 35.83
C THR A 360 27.22 20.87 36.56
N PRO A 361 28.19 21.68 37.00
CA PRO A 361 27.92 22.95 37.65
C PRO A 361 27.66 24.08 36.63
N ARG A 362 26.77 25.01 37.00
CA ARG A 362 26.41 26.23 36.28
C ARG A 362 27.51 27.28 36.44
N ASP A 363 28.08 27.74 35.33
CA ASP A 363 28.83 28.99 35.28
C ASP A 363 27.86 30.17 35.04
N THR A 364 27.99 31.17 35.91
CA THR A 364 27.35 32.47 35.85
C THR A 364 28.28 33.47 35.17
N THR A 365 27.88 34.03 34.03
CA THR A 365 28.45 35.28 33.51
C THR A 365 27.32 36.21 33.07
N ASN A 366 27.31 37.39 33.69
CA ASN A 366 26.44 38.52 33.36
C ASN A 366 26.91 39.22 32.08
N PRO A 367 26.02 39.94 31.37
CA PRO A 367 26.40 40.84 30.29
C PRO A 367 26.76 42.23 30.81
N THR A 368 27.76 42.85 30.19
CA THR A 368 27.93 44.31 30.07
C THR A 368 28.22 44.63 28.62
#